data_AF-A0A8T4GIR1-F1
#
_entry.id   AF-A0A8T4GIR1-F1
#
_cell.length_a   1.000
_cell.length_b   1.000
_cell.length_c   1.000
_cell.angle_alpha   90.00
_cell.angle_beta   90.00
_cell.angle_gamma   90.00
#
_symmetry.space_group_name_H-M   'P 1'
#
loop_
_entity.id
_entity.type
_entity.pdbx_description
1 polymer ?
#
loop_
_entity_poly.entity_id
_entity_poly.type
_entity_poly.pdbx_seq_one_letter_code
_entity_poly.pdbx_strand_id
1 'polypeptide(L)'
;MSDDDAAFERAASRLMPDGESRIWNNAIMELGGVACGKKPRCDESGCPWREWCHAYQTGDFTAPDVPTQPSFEGSRRQFRGRIVRVLSNHEEMDVDTLGHKIRVDYTPEGEHGRE
;
A
#
# COMPACT_ATOMS: atom_id res chain seq x y z
N MET A 1 -20.01 4.91 8.95
CA MET A 1 -18.78 5.74 8.78
C MET A 1 -18.63 6.00 7.30
N SER A 2 -18.12 7.17 6.88
CA SER A 2 -17.64 7.25 5.50
C SER A 2 -16.37 6.41 5.43
N ASP A 3 -16.38 5.39 4.59
CA ASP A 3 -15.19 4.59 4.30
C ASP A 3 -14.35 5.33 3.25
N ASP A 4 -13.87 6.52 3.63
CA ASP A 4 -12.98 7.34 2.82
C ASP A 4 -11.52 7.25 3.31
N ASP A 5 -10.57 7.55 2.42
CA ASP A 5 -9.14 7.47 2.71
C ASP A 5 -8.77 8.27 3.97
N ALA A 6 -9.37 9.45 4.17
CA ALA A 6 -9.10 10.29 5.31
C ALA A 6 -9.58 9.65 6.64
N ALA A 7 -10.67 8.89 6.63
CA ALA A 7 -11.13 8.14 7.80
C ALA A 7 -10.16 7.00 8.16
N PHE A 8 -9.64 6.28 7.16
CA PHE A 8 -8.64 5.24 7.36
C PHE A 8 -7.32 5.82 7.87
N GLU A 9 -6.84 6.93 7.31
CA GLU A 9 -5.62 7.63 7.76
C GLU A 9 -5.71 8.08 9.22
N ARG A 10 -6.86 8.66 9.62
CA ARG A 10 -7.10 9.06 11.02
C ARG A 10 -7.14 7.85 11.95
N ALA A 11 -7.74 6.73 11.54
CA ALA A 11 -7.75 5.51 12.34
C ALA A 11 -6.35 4.92 12.50
N ALA A 12 -5.62 4.77 11.39
CA ALA A 12 -4.23 4.29 11.38
C ALA A 12 -3.33 5.14 12.29
N SER A 13 -3.40 6.46 12.16
CA SER A 13 -2.60 7.39 12.97
C SER A 13 -2.90 7.30 14.47
N ARG A 14 -4.13 6.94 14.85
CA ARG A 14 -4.51 6.75 16.27
C ARG A 14 -4.12 5.38 16.83
N LEU A 15 -4.09 4.36 15.97
CA LEU A 15 -3.85 2.97 16.37
C LEU A 15 -2.37 2.56 16.29
N MET A 16 -1.58 3.26 15.47
CA MET A 16 -0.15 3.00 15.31
C MET A 16 0.60 3.52 16.55
N PRO A 17 1.38 2.67 17.26
CA PRO A 17 2.22 3.11 18.35
C PRO A 17 3.38 4.01 17.87
N ASP A 18 3.77 4.97 18.70
CA ASP A 18 4.87 5.89 18.42
C ASP A 18 6.18 5.13 18.18
N GLY A 19 6.88 5.45 17.09
CA GLY A 19 8.17 4.82 16.75
C GLY A 19 8.07 3.39 16.21
N GLU A 20 6.88 2.79 16.12
CA GLU A 20 6.69 1.39 15.70
C GLU A 20 6.11 1.22 14.29
N SER A 21 6.15 2.27 13.46
CA SER A 21 5.57 2.27 12.11
C SER A 21 6.02 1.07 11.27
N ARG A 22 7.28 0.64 11.39
CA ARG A 22 7.80 -0.54 10.68
C ARG A 22 7.08 -1.82 11.10
N ILE A 23 6.92 -2.05 12.41
CA ILE A 23 6.28 -3.27 12.92
C ILE A 23 4.79 -3.23 12.60
N TRP A 24 4.14 -2.09 12.88
CA TRP A 24 2.72 -1.88 12.66
C TRP A 24 2.32 -2.09 11.20
N ASN A 25 3.01 -1.44 10.25
CA ASN A 25 2.68 -1.56 8.82
C ASN A 25 2.83 -3.01 8.33
N ASN A 26 3.90 -3.70 8.76
CA ASN A 26 4.10 -5.12 8.40
C ASN A 26 3.02 -6.01 9.01
N ALA A 27 2.62 -5.78 10.26
CA ALA A 27 1.56 -6.55 10.91
C ALA A 27 0.19 -6.36 10.22
N ILE A 28 -0.15 -5.13 9.81
CA ILE A 28 -1.39 -4.85 9.08
C ILE A 28 -1.37 -5.49 7.68
N MET A 29 -0.23 -5.43 6.97
CA MET A 29 -0.09 -6.09 5.66
C MET A 29 -0.21 -7.61 5.78
N GLU A 30 0.43 -8.22 6.79
CA GLU A 30 0.34 -9.66 7.05
C GLU A 30 -1.08 -10.08 7.40
N LEU A 31 -1.79 -9.29 8.24
CA LEU A 31 -3.19 -9.52 8.57
C LEU A 31 -4.06 -9.57 7.30
N GLY A 32 -3.89 -8.62 6.39
CA GLY A 32 -4.61 -8.58 5.10
C GLY A 32 -4.23 -9.70 4.14
N GLY A 33 -2.99 -10.19 4.20
CA GLY A 33 -2.50 -11.30 3.38
C GLY A 33 -2.93 -12.68 3.86
N VAL A 34 -2.99 -12.89 5.18
CA VAL A 34 -3.21 -14.21 5.80
C VAL A 34 -4.65 -14.43 6.23
N ALA A 35 -5.28 -13.44 6.88
CA ALA A 35 -6.59 -13.61 7.50
C ALA A 35 -7.68 -12.75 6.87
N CYS A 36 -7.47 -11.44 6.72
CA CYS A 36 -8.47 -10.46 6.34
C CYS A 36 -8.50 -10.18 4.82
N GLY A 37 -8.53 -11.25 4.01
CA GLY A 37 -8.64 -11.15 2.55
C GLY A 37 -10.10 -10.99 2.06
N LYS A 38 -10.32 -11.02 0.73
CA LYS A 38 -11.68 -10.90 0.12
C LYS A 38 -12.71 -11.89 0.65
N LYS A 39 -12.24 -13.09 1.03
CA LYS A 39 -13.00 -14.09 1.77
C LYS A 39 -12.22 -14.33 3.07
N PRO A 40 -12.57 -13.64 4.17
CA PRO A 40 -11.78 -13.67 5.39
C PRO A 40 -11.73 -15.07 6.00
N ARG A 41 -10.57 -15.44 6.55
CA ARG A 41 -10.32 -16.72 7.24
C ARG A 41 -10.12 -16.49 8.74
N CYS A 42 -11.04 -15.73 9.34
CA CYS A 42 -10.87 -15.22 10.69
C CYS A 42 -10.61 -16.31 11.74
N ASP A 43 -11.31 -17.45 11.66
CA ASP A 43 -11.14 -18.54 12.61
C ASP A 43 -9.95 -19.44 12.29
N GLU A 44 -9.82 -19.86 11.03
CA GLU A 44 -8.73 -20.73 10.56
C GLU A 44 -7.35 -20.12 10.80
N SER A 45 -7.22 -18.81 10.55
CA SER A 45 -5.97 -18.07 10.71
C SER A 45 -5.76 -17.53 12.12
N GLY A 46 -6.70 -17.74 13.05
CA GLY A 46 -6.61 -17.19 14.40
C GLY A 46 -6.52 -15.66 14.42
N CYS A 47 -7.37 -14.97 13.65
CA CYS A 47 -7.34 -13.53 13.50
C CYS A 47 -7.36 -12.82 14.88
N PRO A 48 -6.36 -11.97 15.19
CA PRO A 48 -6.28 -11.35 16.51
C PRO A 48 -7.39 -10.31 16.73
N TRP A 49 -8.04 -9.82 15.67
CA TRP A 49 -9.05 -8.77 15.75
C TRP A 49 -10.46 -9.28 16.04
N ARG A 50 -10.73 -10.58 16.10
CA ARG A 50 -12.09 -11.14 16.20
C ARG A 50 -12.94 -10.53 17.33
N GLU A 51 -12.33 -10.29 18.49
CA GLU A 51 -13.02 -9.73 19.65
C GLU A 51 -13.57 -8.32 19.37
N TRP A 52 -12.86 -7.53 18.54
CA TRP A 52 -13.19 -6.14 18.24
C TRP A 52 -13.76 -5.92 16.83
N CYS A 53 -13.75 -6.95 15.98
CA CYS A 53 -14.11 -6.84 14.58
C CYS A 53 -15.64 -6.86 14.39
N HIS A 54 -16.21 -5.70 14.08
CA HIS A 54 -17.64 -5.58 13.81
C HIS A 54 -18.11 -6.48 12.65
N ALA A 55 -17.36 -6.53 11.55
CA ALA A 55 -17.67 -7.38 10.39
C ALA A 55 -17.73 -8.88 10.75
N TYR A 56 -16.84 -9.34 11.64
CA TYR A 56 -16.88 -10.71 12.14
C TYR A 56 -18.08 -10.95 13.05
N GLN A 57 -18.41 -10.00 13.93
CA GLN A 57 -19.56 -10.11 14.84
C GLN A 57 -20.91 -10.09 14.11
N THR A 58 -21.04 -9.32 13.03
CA THR A 58 -22.29 -9.20 12.26
C THR A 58 -22.36 -10.18 11.09
N GLY A 59 -21.22 -10.72 10.66
CA GLY A 59 -21.10 -11.50 9.43
C GLY A 59 -21.12 -10.67 8.14
N ASP A 60 -21.14 -9.34 8.25
CA ASP A 60 -21.11 -8.44 7.10
C ASP A 60 -19.67 -8.04 6.76
N PHE A 61 -19.11 -8.71 5.74
CA PHE A 61 -17.79 -8.42 5.19
C PHE A 61 -17.85 -7.58 3.90
N THR A 62 -18.96 -6.88 3.68
CA THR A 62 -19.08 -5.94 2.56
C THR A 62 -18.06 -4.82 2.76
N ALA A 63 -17.18 -4.63 1.78
CA ALA A 63 -16.22 -3.54 1.74
C ALA A 63 -16.50 -2.67 0.51
N PRO A 64 -16.21 -1.35 0.56
CA PRO A 64 -16.29 -0.51 -0.62
C PRO A 64 -15.37 -1.04 -1.73
N ASP A 65 -15.80 -0.86 -2.97
CA ASP A 65 -14.96 -1.19 -4.13
C ASP A 65 -13.71 -0.32 -4.13
N VAL A 66 -12.55 -0.96 -4.08
CA VAL A 66 -11.27 -0.30 -4.30
C VAL A 66 -10.97 -0.26 -5.80
N PRO A 67 -10.33 0.80 -6.31
CA PRO A 67 -9.95 0.87 -7.71
C PRO A 67 -9.17 -0.36 -8.15
N THR A 68 -9.56 -0.93 -9.30
CA THR A 68 -8.84 -2.08 -9.86
C THR A 68 -7.41 -1.66 -10.19
N GLN A 69 -6.45 -2.49 -9.79
CA GLN A 69 -5.05 -2.24 -10.09
C GLN A 69 -4.84 -2.17 -11.62
N PRO A 70 -4.23 -1.09 -12.16
CA PRO A 70 -4.01 -0.92 -13.58
C PRO A 70 -3.02 -1.95 -14.15
N SER A 71 -2.93 -2.03 -15.49
CA SER A 71 -1.96 -2.88 -16.19
C SER A 71 -0.53 -2.63 -15.69
N PHE A 72 0.33 -3.65 -15.79
CA PHE A 72 1.71 -3.50 -15.31
C PHE A 72 2.51 -2.53 -16.16
N GLU A 73 2.43 -2.66 -17.48
CA GLU A 73 3.07 -1.72 -18.41
C GLU A 73 2.55 -0.30 -18.22
N GLY A 74 3.47 0.65 -18.11
CA GLY A 74 3.20 2.08 -17.90
C GLY A 74 2.83 2.46 -16.46
N SER A 75 2.78 1.52 -15.52
CA SER A 75 2.33 1.81 -14.15
C SER A 75 3.44 2.30 -13.21
N ARG A 76 3.05 3.01 -12.15
CA ARG A 76 3.95 3.42 -11.04
C ARG A 76 4.77 2.25 -10.48
N ARG A 77 4.17 1.06 -10.36
CA ARG A 77 4.88 -0.16 -9.88
C ARG A 77 5.98 -0.61 -10.83
N GLN A 78 5.79 -0.50 -12.14
CA GLN A 78 6.84 -0.81 -13.12
C GLN A 78 8.00 0.20 -12.99
N PHE A 79 7.70 1.50 -12.98
CA PHE A 79 8.72 2.53 -12.85
C PHE A 79 9.50 2.44 -11.54
N ARG A 80 8.82 2.19 -10.41
CA ARG A 80 9.47 1.92 -9.12
C ARG A 80 10.44 0.74 -9.19
N GLY A 81 10.03 -0.35 -9.84
CA GLY A 81 10.91 -1.51 -10.04
C GLY A 81 12.15 -1.19 -10.87
N ARG A 82 12.01 -0.38 -11.92
CA ARG A 82 13.15 0.12 -12.71
C ARG A 82 14.08 0.98 -11.84
N ILE A 83 13.53 1.87 -11.02
CA ILE A 83 14.29 2.74 -10.10
C ILE A 83 15.12 1.87 -9.14
N VAL A 84 14.46 0.95 -8.42
CA VAL A 84 15.13 0.05 -7.47
C VAL A 84 16.24 -0.75 -8.15
N ARG A 85 16.00 -1.26 -9.37
CA ARG A 85 17.01 -2.00 -10.13
C ARG A 85 18.22 -1.16 -10.55
N VAL A 86 18.01 0.11 -10.91
CA VAL A 86 19.11 1.02 -11.26
C VAL A 86 19.92 1.35 -10.01
N LEU A 87 19.23 1.70 -8.92
CA LEU A 87 19.86 2.10 -7.67
C LEU A 87 20.49 0.92 -6.90
N SER A 88 20.09 -0.34 -7.14
CA SER A 88 20.64 -1.49 -6.42
C SER A 88 22.15 -1.70 -6.62
N ASN A 89 22.75 -1.04 -7.61
CA ASN A 89 24.18 -1.12 -7.93
C ASN A 89 24.90 0.25 -7.83
N HIS A 90 24.25 1.27 -7.29
CA HIS A 90 24.81 2.63 -7.17
C HIS A 90 24.56 3.15 -5.75
N GLU A 91 25.55 3.84 -5.17
CA GLU A 91 25.40 4.45 -3.84
C GLU A 91 24.45 5.66 -3.87
N GLU A 92 24.61 6.51 -4.89
CA GLU A 92 23.73 7.64 -5.18
C GLU A 92 23.68 7.94 -6.68
N MET A 93 22.65 8.67 -7.11
CA MET A 93 22.49 9.13 -8.49
C MET A 93 21.68 10.42 -8.52
N ASP A 94 22.10 11.37 -9.35
CA ASP A 94 21.34 12.58 -9.62
C ASP A 94 19.95 12.26 -10.20
N VAL A 95 18.94 13.03 -9.80
CA VAL A 95 17.53 12.76 -10.11
C VAL A 95 17.25 12.87 -11.61
N ASP A 96 17.86 13.83 -12.30
CA ASP A 96 17.65 14.00 -13.74
C ASP A 96 18.29 12.84 -14.52
N THR A 97 19.50 12.46 -14.09
CA THR A 97 20.22 11.30 -14.63
C THR A 97 19.42 10.01 -14.46
N LEU A 98 18.82 9.80 -13.29
CA LEU A 98 17.93 8.68 -13.02
C LEU A 98 16.67 8.78 -13.89
N GLY A 99 16.04 9.96 -13.95
CA GLY A 99 14.83 10.22 -14.72
C GLY A 99 14.96 9.79 -16.18
N HIS A 100 16.03 10.22 -16.85
CA HIS A 100 16.33 9.84 -18.24
C HIS A 100 16.59 8.33 -18.44
N LYS A 101 17.04 7.60 -17.41
CA LYS A 101 17.19 6.14 -17.47
C LYS A 101 15.87 5.39 -17.29
N ILE A 102 14.88 6.01 -16.63
CA ILE A 102 13.64 5.36 -16.22
C ILE A 102 12.51 5.61 -17.22
N ARG A 103 12.40 6.82 -17.76
CA ARG A 103 11.39 7.18 -18.75
C ARG A 103 11.99 7.93 -19.94
N VAL A 104 11.48 7.63 -21.13
CA VAL A 104 11.89 8.27 -22.40
C VAL A 104 11.40 9.72 -22.49
N ASP A 105 10.28 10.02 -21.84
CA ASP A 105 9.62 11.33 -21.80
C ASP A 105 9.93 12.11 -20.52
N TYR A 106 11.04 11.79 -19.84
CA TYR A 106 11.44 12.49 -18.64
C TYR A 106 11.89 13.93 -18.95
N THR A 107 11.39 14.88 -18.16
CA THR A 107 11.83 16.28 -18.14
C THR A 107 12.08 16.71 -16.68
N PRO A 108 13.19 17.40 -16.37
CA PRO A 108 13.55 17.82 -15.01
C PRO A 108 12.47 18.59 -14.24
N GLU A 109 11.63 19.35 -14.95
CA GLU A 109 10.52 20.14 -14.39
C GLU A 109 9.13 19.60 -14.78
N GLY A 110 9.05 18.37 -15.31
CA GLY A 110 7.81 17.79 -15.80
C GLY A 110 6.77 17.55 -14.70
N GLU A 111 5.50 17.79 -15.01
CA GLU A 111 4.38 17.45 -14.14
C GLU A 111 3.86 16.01 -14.32
N HIS A 112 4.46 15.26 -15.27
CA HIS A 112 4.02 13.92 -15.63
C HIS A 112 4.10 12.93 -14.46
N GLY A 113 2.93 12.50 -13.98
CA GLY A 113 2.79 11.53 -12.88
C GLY A 113 2.57 12.12 -11.49
N ARG A 114 2.20 13.40 -11.39
CA ARG A 114 1.81 14.08 -10.13
C ARG A 114 0.38 13.76 -9.65
N GLU A 115 -0.40 13.02 -10.43
CA GLU A 115 -1.68 12.40 -10.02
C GLU A 115 -1.43 10.95 -9.60
#